data_AF-A0A964R5V9-F1
#
_entry.id   AF-A0A964R5V9-F1
#
_cell.length_a   1.000
_cell.length_b   1.000
_cell.length_c   1.000
_cell.angle_alpha   90.00
_cell.angle_beta   90.00
_cell.angle_gamma   90.00
#
_symmetry.space_group_name_H-M   'P 1'
#
loop_
_entity.id
_entity.type
_entity.pdbx_description
1 polymer ?
#
loop_
_entity_poly.entity_id
_entity_poly.type
_entity_poly.pdbx_seq_one_letter_code
_entity_poly.pdbx_strand_id
1 'polypeptide(L)'
;MKPRLLADENTSHRLVAACQQIEGGFPIIHISEWENGAYLSVKDPALLMTLREHNMILVGFDRASMPMHAGTLTREGLGHAGVILFRRSVLTTAYGKQARLLVNLWQEAKDWDWADRIEYLPRP
;
A
#
# COMPACT_ATOMS: atom_id res chain seq x y z
N MET A 1 -16.15 -1.57 -6.88
CA MET A 1 -15.27 -0.40 -6.96
C MET A 1 -13.92 -0.87 -7.50
N LYS A 2 -13.21 -0.10 -8.34
CA LYS A 2 -11.85 -0.47 -8.76
C LYS A 2 -10.90 -0.29 -7.58
N PRO A 3 -10.01 -1.25 -7.25
CA PRO A 3 -9.06 -1.08 -6.16
C PRO A 3 -8.08 0.06 -6.49
N ARG A 4 -7.65 0.77 -5.44
CA ARG A 4 -6.64 1.84 -5.53
C ARG A 4 -5.48 1.63 -4.56
N LEU A 5 -5.66 0.77 -3.56
CA LEU A 5 -4.63 0.33 -2.63
C LEU A 5 -4.29 -1.14 -2.92
N LEU A 6 -3.01 -1.46 -3.02
CA LEU A 6 -2.51 -2.82 -3.13
C LEU A 6 -1.82 -3.22 -1.83
N ALA A 7 -2.31 -4.26 -1.16
CA ALA A 7 -1.65 -4.83 0.00
C ALA A 7 -0.50 -5.74 -0.48
N ASP A 8 0.71 -5.46 0.00
CA ASP A 8 1.95 -6.19 -0.30
C ASP A 8 1.86 -7.67 0.08
N GLU A 9 2.70 -8.52 -0.53
CA GLU A 9 2.71 -9.99 -0.30
C GLU A 9 2.95 -10.38 1.16
N ASN A 10 3.63 -9.53 1.92
CA ASN A 10 3.92 -9.75 3.34
C ASN A 10 2.80 -9.22 4.26
N THR A 11 1.78 -8.58 3.70
CA THR A 11 0.58 -8.21 4.46
C THR A 11 -0.33 -9.43 4.64
N SER A 12 -1.16 -9.42 5.69
CA SER A 12 -2.12 -10.50 5.88
C SER A 12 -3.42 -10.22 5.13
N HIS A 13 -4.03 -11.23 4.51
CA HIS A 13 -5.43 -11.15 4.05
C HIS A 13 -6.40 -10.71 5.16
N ARG A 14 -6.08 -10.96 6.44
CA ARG A 14 -6.88 -10.48 7.58
C ARG A 14 -6.90 -8.95 7.69
N LEU A 15 -5.84 -8.26 7.26
CA LEU A 15 -5.82 -6.80 7.17
C LEU A 15 -6.80 -6.31 6.10
N VAL A 16 -6.74 -6.88 4.90
CA VAL A 16 -7.65 -6.56 3.79
C VAL A 16 -9.10 -6.74 4.22
N ALA A 17 -9.42 -7.92 4.79
CA ALA A 17 -10.76 -8.21 5.31
C ALA A 17 -11.19 -7.23 6.41
N ALA A 18 -10.30 -6.90 7.35
CA ALA A 18 -10.59 -5.95 8.43
C ALA A 18 -10.87 -4.53 7.90
N CYS A 19 -10.17 -4.07 6.87
CA CYS A 19 -10.45 -2.76 6.25
C CYS A 19 -11.83 -2.76 5.60
N GLN A 20 -12.17 -3.81 4.85
CA GLN A 20 -13.47 -3.96 4.19
C GLN A 20 -14.63 -4.13 5.18
N GLN A 21 -14.38 -4.64 6.38
CA GLN A 21 -15.35 -4.70 7.48
C GLN A 21 -15.60 -3.34 8.12
N ILE A 22 -14.57 -2.50 8.25
CA ILE A 22 -14.70 -1.15 8.81
C ILE A 22 -15.44 -0.24 7.82
N GLU A 23 -15.05 -0.29 6.55
CA GLU A 23 -15.64 0.50 5.49
C GLU A 23 -16.02 -0.42 4.31
N GLY A 24 -17.32 -0.60 4.11
CA GLY A 24 -17.83 -1.41 3.01
C GLY A 24 -17.37 -0.87 1.66
N GLY A 25 -16.69 -1.72 0.89
CA GLY A 25 -16.13 -1.32 -0.41
C GLY A 25 -14.80 -0.56 -0.33
N PHE A 26 -14.11 -0.57 0.83
CA PHE A 26 -12.76 0.00 0.96
C PHE A 26 -11.85 -0.48 -0.18
N PRO A 27 -11.15 0.42 -0.90
CA PRO A 27 -10.55 0.11 -2.20
C PRO A 27 -9.18 -0.59 -2.09
N ILE A 28 -9.07 -1.59 -1.21
CA ILE A 28 -7.87 -2.41 -1.03
C ILE A 28 -8.07 -3.82 -1.58
N ILE A 29 -7.03 -4.35 -2.22
CA ILE A 29 -6.93 -5.74 -2.68
C ILE A 29 -5.55 -6.30 -2.31
N HIS A 30 -5.46 -7.60 -2.04
CA HIS A 30 -4.18 -8.27 -1.80
C HIS A 30 -3.45 -8.58 -3.12
N ILE A 31 -2.12 -8.49 -3.16
CA ILE A 31 -1.34 -8.75 -4.38
C ILE A 31 -1.55 -10.15 -4.97
N SER A 32 -1.85 -11.16 -4.14
CA SER A 32 -2.15 -12.51 -4.62
C SER A 32 -3.49 -12.62 -5.36
N GLU A 33 -4.39 -11.65 -5.17
CA GLU A 33 -5.71 -11.60 -5.82
C GLU A 33 -5.68 -10.63 -7.01
N TRP A 34 -4.87 -9.57 -6.92
CA TRP A 34 -4.70 -8.61 -7.99
C TRP A 34 -3.97 -9.22 -9.19
N GLU A 35 -4.51 -9.04 -10.40
CA GLU A 35 -3.99 -9.63 -11.64
C GLU A 35 -3.72 -11.14 -11.52
N ASN A 36 -4.57 -11.85 -10.76
CA ASN A 36 -4.44 -13.28 -10.44
C ASN A 36 -3.07 -13.67 -9.83
N GLY A 37 -2.45 -12.75 -9.07
CA GLY A 37 -1.17 -13.00 -8.41
C GLY A 37 0.04 -12.94 -9.35
N ALA A 38 -0.09 -12.39 -10.57
CA ALA A 38 0.98 -12.31 -11.55
C ALA A 38 2.23 -11.55 -11.07
N TYR A 39 2.07 -10.70 -10.04
CA TYR A 39 3.14 -9.86 -9.49
C TYR A 39 3.70 -10.34 -8.15
N LEU A 40 3.34 -11.55 -7.69
CA LEU A 40 3.97 -12.17 -6.53
C LEU A 40 5.48 -12.37 -6.75
N SER A 41 6.29 -12.09 -5.72
CA SER A 41 7.75 -12.19 -5.78
C SER A 41 8.44 -11.32 -6.85
N VAL A 42 7.72 -10.38 -7.49
CA VAL A 42 8.31 -9.40 -8.40
C VAL A 42 9.14 -8.42 -7.59
N LYS A 43 10.31 -8.03 -8.12
CA LYS A 43 11.19 -7.06 -7.45
C LYS A 43 10.51 -5.71 -7.25
N ASP A 44 10.71 -5.09 -6.09
CA ASP A 44 10.07 -3.82 -5.70
C ASP A 44 10.07 -2.73 -6.79
N PRO A 45 11.18 -2.43 -7.50
CA PRO A 45 11.16 -1.39 -8.53
C PRO A 45 10.21 -1.71 -9.68
N ALA A 46 10.18 -2.97 -10.13
CA ALA A 46 9.31 -3.39 -11.22
C ALA A 46 7.84 -3.37 -10.80
N LEU A 47 7.56 -3.78 -9.56
CA LEU A 47 6.23 -3.67 -8.97
C LEU A 47 5.78 -2.21 -8.92
N LEU A 48 6.59 -1.31 -8.35
CA LEU A 48 6.24 0.11 -8.22
C LEU A 48 5.98 0.80 -9.57
N MET A 49 6.74 0.47 -10.61
CA MET A 49 6.49 0.97 -11.97
C MET A 49 5.16 0.45 -12.53
N THR A 50 4.85 -0.83 -12.32
CA THR A 50 3.55 -1.40 -12.73
C THR A 50 2.40 -0.70 -11.99
N LEU A 51 2.54 -0.48 -10.69
CA LEU A 51 1.53 0.21 -9.91
C LEU A 51 1.32 1.66 -10.36
N ARG A 52 2.37 2.33 -10.84
CA ARG A 52 2.27 3.65 -11.48
C ARG A 52 1.33 3.62 -12.69
N GLU A 53 1.53 2.67 -13.59
CA GLU A 53 0.69 2.52 -14.80
C GLU A 53 -0.78 2.25 -14.46
N HIS A 54 -1.03 1.56 -13.34
CA HIS A 54 -2.37 1.22 -12.88
C HIS A 54 -2.97 2.25 -11.90
N ASN A 55 -2.26 3.32 -11.55
CA ASN A 55 -2.62 4.30 -10.52
C ASN A 55 -2.96 3.67 -9.16
N MET A 56 -2.15 2.70 -8.72
CA MET A 56 -2.32 1.98 -7.46
C MET A 56 -1.23 2.33 -6.45
N ILE A 57 -1.61 2.47 -5.19
CA ILE A 57 -0.72 2.81 -4.09
C ILE A 57 -0.37 1.53 -3.34
N LEU A 58 0.93 1.27 -3.14
CA LEU A 58 1.38 0.10 -2.39
C LEU A 58 1.19 0.32 -0.90
N VAL A 59 0.70 -0.69 -0.18
CA VAL A 59 0.55 -0.70 1.28
C VAL A 59 1.36 -1.84 1.87
N GLY A 60 2.34 -1.55 2.73
CA GLY A 60 3.27 -2.57 3.22
C GLY A 60 3.97 -2.27 4.54
N PHE A 61 4.75 -3.25 5.01
CA PHE A 61 5.57 -3.16 6.22
C PHE A 61 7.07 -2.97 5.94
N ASP A 62 7.51 -3.16 4.69
CA ASP A 62 8.91 -2.98 4.33
C ASP A 62 9.27 -1.49 4.38
N ARG A 63 10.08 -1.16 5.38
CA ARG A 63 10.62 0.19 5.60
C ARG A 63 12.10 0.26 5.29
N ALA A 64 12.73 -0.87 4.98
CA ALA A 64 14.16 -0.98 4.76
C ALA A 64 14.48 -0.77 3.29
N SER A 65 13.80 -1.46 2.38
CA SER A 65 14.01 -1.37 0.93
C SER A 65 13.02 -0.41 0.26
N MET A 66 11.75 -0.47 0.63
CA MET A 66 10.67 0.17 -0.15
C MET A 66 10.86 1.68 -0.32
N PRO A 67 11.18 2.47 0.74
CA PRO A 67 11.41 3.91 0.57
C PRO A 67 12.62 4.21 -0.34
N MET A 68 13.63 3.35 -0.32
CA MET A 68 14.83 3.51 -1.15
C MET A 68 14.51 3.24 -2.63
N HIS A 69 13.76 2.18 -2.94
CA HIS A 69 13.34 1.86 -4.29
C HIS A 69 12.43 2.96 -4.87
N ALA A 70 11.41 3.38 -4.11
CA ALA A 70 10.50 4.46 -4.46
C ALA A 70 11.24 5.79 -4.71
N GLY A 71 12.16 6.16 -3.83
CA GLY A 71 12.98 7.37 -3.98
C GLY A 71 13.94 7.31 -5.18
N THR A 72 14.47 6.13 -5.50
CA THR A 72 15.32 5.93 -6.69
C THR A 72 14.53 6.14 -7.97
N LEU A 73 13.36 5.51 -8.11
CA LEU A 73 12.49 5.69 -9.27
C LEU A 73 12.12 7.17 -9.47
N THR A 74 11.77 7.87 -8.40
CA THR A 74 11.43 9.30 -8.44
C THR A 74 12.59 10.14 -8.97
N ARG A 75 13.82 9.91 -8.47
CA ARG A 75 15.02 10.63 -8.94
C ARG A 75 15.38 10.32 -10.39
N GLU A 76 15.10 9.11 -10.87
CA GLU A 76 15.33 8.70 -12.24
C GLU A 76 14.23 9.18 -13.21
N GLY A 77 13.20 9.88 -12.72
CA GLY A 77 12.08 10.37 -13.53
C GLY A 77 11.06 9.30 -13.91
N LEU A 78 11.23 8.07 -13.44
CA LEU A 78 10.30 6.94 -13.63
C LEU A 78 9.12 7.05 -12.65
N GLY A 79 9.42 7.36 -11.39
CA GLY A 79 8.49 7.55 -10.27
C GLY A 79 7.57 6.36 -9.95
N HIS A 80 6.53 6.61 -9.13
CA HIS A 80 5.56 5.62 -8.65
C HIS A 80 4.18 6.24 -8.36
N ALA A 81 3.12 5.42 -8.23
CA ALA A 81 1.77 5.90 -7.90
C ALA A 81 1.53 6.19 -6.41
N GLY A 82 2.46 5.80 -5.54
CA GLY A 82 2.44 6.12 -4.11
C GLY A 82 2.74 4.89 -3.24
N VAL A 83 3.21 5.14 -2.02
CA VAL A 83 3.50 4.09 -1.04
C VAL A 83 2.98 4.51 0.34
N ILE A 84 2.31 3.61 1.05
CA ILE A 84 1.88 3.75 2.44
C ILE A 84 2.56 2.66 3.28
N LEU A 85 3.31 3.05 4.30
CA LEU A 85 4.06 2.13 5.15
C LEU A 85 3.57 2.16 6.60
N PHE A 86 3.42 0.97 7.19
CA PHE A 86 3.18 0.84 8.63
C PHE A 86 4.43 1.18 9.44
N ARG A 87 4.29 1.92 10.54
CA ARG A 87 5.39 2.19 11.49
C ARG A 87 5.69 0.99 12.38
N ARG A 88 6.92 0.94 12.92
CA ARG A 88 7.38 -0.12 13.86
C ARG A 88 6.50 -0.30 15.10
N SER A 89 5.83 0.77 15.54
CA SER A 89 4.94 0.75 16.70
C SER A 89 3.62 0.00 16.46
N VAL A 90 3.33 -0.39 15.21
CA VAL A 90 2.14 -1.16 14.85
C VAL A 90 2.54 -2.63 14.71
N LEU A 91 2.07 -3.46 15.64
CA LEU A 91 2.31 -4.91 15.60
C LEU A 91 1.66 -5.52 14.34
N THR A 92 2.37 -6.42 13.66
CA THR A 92 1.91 -7.10 12.43
C THR A 92 0.68 -7.97 12.65
N THR A 93 0.40 -8.38 13.89
CA THR A 93 -0.77 -9.18 14.27
C THR A 93 -1.97 -8.35 14.73
N ALA A 94 -1.82 -7.04 14.91
CA ALA A 94 -2.88 -6.15 15.39
C ALA A 94 -3.79 -5.66 14.24
N TYR A 95 -4.41 -6.58 13.50
CA TYR A 95 -5.13 -6.30 12.25
C TYR A 95 -6.21 -5.22 12.38
N GLY A 96 -7.03 -5.25 13.44
CA GLY A 96 -8.05 -4.21 13.65
C GLY A 96 -7.45 -2.82 13.87
N LYS A 97 -6.26 -2.73 14.47
CA LYS A 97 -5.54 -1.47 14.69
C LYS A 97 -4.91 -0.97 13.39
N GLN A 98 -4.28 -1.87 12.62
CA GLN A 98 -3.75 -1.57 11.30
C GLN A 98 -4.84 -1.05 10.36
N ALA A 99 -5.97 -1.76 10.31
CA ALA A 99 -7.09 -1.43 9.45
C ALA A 99 -7.67 -0.05 9.80
N ARG A 100 -7.87 0.25 11.10
CA ARG A 100 -8.33 1.59 11.53
C ARG A 100 -7.36 2.69 11.12
N LEU A 101 -6.06 2.50 11.30
CA LEU A 101 -5.06 3.50 10.88
C LEU A 101 -5.12 3.74 9.37
N LEU A 102 -5.20 2.67 8.58
CA LEU A 102 -5.21 2.75 7.12
C LEU A 102 -6.50 3.38 6.60
N VAL A 103 -7.65 2.96 7.11
CA VAL A 103 -8.96 3.52 6.73
C VAL A 103 -9.02 5.01 7.09
N ASN A 104 -8.61 5.38 8.29
CA ASN A 104 -8.62 6.79 8.71
C ASN A 104 -7.70 7.66 7.84
N LEU A 105 -6.46 7.22 7.59
CA LEU A 105 -5.55 7.92 6.68
C LEU A 105 -6.18 8.07 5.29
N TRP A 106 -6.76 6.99 4.77
CA TRP A 106 -7.33 6.99 3.43
C TRP A 106 -8.51 7.96 3.29
N GLN A 107 -9.35 8.11 4.30
CA GLN A 107 -10.45 9.07 4.26
C GLN A 107 -9.98 10.52 4.11
N GLU A 108 -8.87 10.86 4.76
CA GLU A 108 -8.27 12.19 4.68
C GLU A 108 -7.45 12.40 3.40
N ALA A 109 -6.83 11.33 2.91
CA ALA A 109 -5.78 11.39 1.90
C ALA A 109 -6.19 10.90 0.51
N LYS A 110 -7.38 10.32 0.32
CA LYS A 110 -7.80 9.77 -0.99
C LYS A 110 -7.70 10.80 -2.13
N ASP A 111 -7.95 12.08 -1.86
CA ASP A 111 -7.95 13.12 -2.91
C ASP A 111 -6.62 13.88 -2.99
N TRP A 112 -5.58 13.44 -2.27
CA TRP A 112 -4.24 14.01 -2.39
C TRP A 112 -3.61 13.66 -3.73
N ASP A 113 -2.61 14.45 -4.12
CA ASP A 113 -1.67 14.06 -5.15
C ASP A 113 -0.71 12.99 -4.59
N TRP A 114 -0.91 11.75 -5.05
CA TRP A 114 -0.19 10.56 -4.60
C TRP A 114 1.04 10.24 -5.44
N ALA A 115 1.20 10.86 -6.61
CA ALA A 115 2.36 10.63 -7.46
C ALA A 115 3.65 10.89 -6.66
N ASP A 116 4.55 9.91 -6.67
CA ASP A 116 5.85 9.98 -5.99
C ASP A 116 5.78 10.24 -4.47
N ARG A 117 4.61 10.03 -3.85
CA ARG A 117 4.38 10.21 -2.42
C ARG A 117 4.66 8.94 -1.61
N ILE A 118 5.37 9.10 -0.50
CA ILE A 118 5.59 8.03 0.49
C ILE A 118 5.03 8.51 1.83
N GLU A 119 3.97 7.86 2.32
CA GLU A 119 3.36 8.16 3.62
C GLU A 119 3.62 7.06 4.63
N TYR A 120 3.79 7.45 5.89
CA TYR A 120 3.87 6.52 7.00
C TYR A 120 2.64 6.68 7.87
N LEU A 121 1.92 5.58 8.11
CA LEU A 121 0.72 5.60 8.95
C LEU A 121 1.01 6.26 10.31
N PRO A 122 0.07 7.08 10.84
CA PRO A 122 0.30 7.83 12.06
C PRO A 122 0.53 6.89 13.24
N ARG A 123 1.12 7.44 14.31
CA ARG A 123 1.17 6.68 15.56
C ARG A 123 -0.28 6.49 16.05
N PRO A 124 -0.60 5.28 16.50
CA PRO A 124 -1.90 5.01 17.09
C PRO A 124 -2.09 5.64 18.46
#